data_AF-A0A852DP05-F1
#
_entry.id   AF-A0A852DP05-F1
#
_cell.length_a   1.000
_cell.length_b   1.000
_cell.length_c   1.000
_cell.angle_alpha   90.00
_cell.angle_beta   90.00
_cell.angle_gamma   90.00
#
_symmetry.space_group_name_H-M   'P 1'
#
loop_
_entity.id
_entity.type
_entity.pdbx_description
1 polymer ?
#
loop_
_entity_poly.entity_id
_entity_poly.type
_entity_poly.pdbx_seq_one_letter_code
_entity_poly.pdbx_strand_id
1 'polypeptide(L)'
;LEVLEALECLQGGGPPDLRHLVTALGGVLLWQCGMAAEAEQGRERLARALDDGSALGTFEAMLGAQGVPPDTARGLCAGTPAQRRQLLGEAKVCEELPAPQEGWVQQVRALPLARVLHGLGAGRSRAGDPVNPRVGAELLVGTGQHLRAGE
;
A
#
# COMPACT_ATOMS: atom_id res chain seq x y z
N LEU A 1 2.37 -7.28 0.88
CA LEU A 1 2.29 -6.13 1.80
C LEU A 1 1.61 -4.94 1.14
N GLU A 2 2.12 -4.43 0.02
CA GLU A 2 1.54 -3.25 -0.67
C GLU A 2 0.05 -3.39 -1.05
N VAL A 3 -0.42 -4.59 -1.43
CA VAL A 3 -1.86 -4.83 -1.67
C VAL A 3 -2.70 -4.61 -0.41
N LEU A 4 -2.17 -4.93 0.78
CA LEU A 4 -2.86 -4.70 2.06
C LEU A 4 -2.96 -3.20 2.35
N GLU A 5 -1.86 -2.47 2.18
CA GLU A 5 -1.80 -1.02 2.39
C GLU A 5 -2.71 -0.27 1.39
N ALA A 6 -2.77 -0.73 0.14
CA ALA A 6 -3.70 -0.20 -0.86
C ALA A 6 -5.16 -0.44 -0.46
N LEU A 7 -5.51 -1.63 0.04
CA LEU A 7 -6.85 -1.93 0.56
C LEU A 7 -7.21 -1.03 1.76
N GLU A 8 -6.26 -0.76 2.66
CA GLU A 8 -6.45 0.17 3.76
C GLU A 8 -6.73 1.60 3.25
N CYS A 9 -5.99 2.05 2.24
CA CYS A 9 -6.21 3.35 1.61
C CYS A 9 -7.59 3.45 0.94
N LEU A 10 -8.01 2.39 0.23
CA LEU A 10 -9.33 2.29 -0.41
C LEU A 10 -10.49 2.24 0.60
N GLN A 11 -10.19 2.00 1.89
CA GLN A 11 -11.15 2.06 3.00
C GLN A 11 -11.10 3.38 3.77
N GLY A 12 -10.43 4.39 3.22
CA GLY A 12 -10.29 5.71 3.83
C GLY A 12 -9.13 5.81 4.85
N GLY A 13 -8.42 4.72 5.11
CA GLY A 13 -7.27 4.66 6.02
C GLY A 13 -5.92 4.72 5.28
N GLY A 14 -4.97 3.93 5.77
CA GLY A 14 -3.61 3.80 5.23
C GLY A 14 -2.69 4.98 5.58
N PRO A 15 -1.43 4.95 5.09
CA PRO A 15 -0.45 5.99 5.35
C PRO A 15 -0.88 7.37 4.82
N PRO A 16 -0.67 8.46 5.58
CA PRO A 16 -1.08 9.81 5.17
C PRO A 16 -0.43 10.29 3.86
N ASP A 17 0.81 9.90 3.61
CA ASP A 17 1.58 10.24 2.42
C ASP A 17 1.03 9.52 1.17
N LEU A 18 0.69 8.23 1.28
CA LEU A 18 0.01 7.49 0.22
C LEU A 18 -1.32 8.16 -0.15
N ARG A 19 -2.17 8.43 0.85
CA ARG A 19 -3.47 9.08 0.63
C ARG A 19 -3.30 10.48 0.00
N HIS A 20 -2.32 11.25 0.46
CA HIS A 20 -2.01 12.56 -0.11
C HIS A 20 -1.67 12.45 -1.60
N LEU A 21 -0.78 11.52 -1.96
CA LEU A 21 -0.36 11.35 -3.35
C LEU A 21 -1.51 10.86 -4.24
N VAL A 22 -2.30 9.88 -3.79
CA VAL A 22 -3.47 9.36 -4.53
C VAL A 22 -4.46 10.48 -4.85
N THR A 23 -4.82 11.28 -3.84
CA THR A 23 -5.80 12.35 -4.02
C THR A 23 -5.24 13.51 -4.85
N ALA A 24 -3.97 13.87 -4.67
CA ALA A 24 -3.33 14.94 -5.43
C ALA A 24 -3.23 14.59 -6.92
N LEU A 25 -2.68 13.42 -7.27
CA LEU A 25 -2.54 12.99 -8.66
C LEU A 25 -3.89 12.75 -9.32
N GLY A 26 -4.82 12.08 -8.62
CA GLY A 26 -6.17 11.85 -9.12
C GLY A 26 -6.96 13.15 -9.33
N GLY A 27 -6.77 14.13 -8.44
CA GLY A 27 -7.39 15.45 -8.59
C GLY A 27 -6.92 16.19 -9.83
N VAL A 28 -5.61 16.20 -10.10
CA VAL A 28 -5.04 16.75 -11.34
C VAL A 28 -5.59 16.03 -12.57
N LEU A 29 -5.69 14.69 -12.53
CA LEU A 29 -6.23 13.93 -13.64
C LEU A 29 -7.70 14.27 -13.93
N LEU A 30 -8.55 14.37 -12.90
CA LEU A 30 -9.95 14.75 -13.10
C LEU A 30 -10.09 16.15 -13.70
N TRP A 31 -9.26 17.10 -13.27
CA TRP A 31 -9.23 18.43 -13.86
C TRP A 31 -8.81 18.41 -15.34
N GLN A 32 -7.72 17.70 -15.67
CA GLN A 32 -7.24 17.60 -17.04
C GLN A 32 -8.23 16.90 -17.98
N CYS A 33 -9.01 15.96 -17.46
CA CYS A 33 -10.08 15.29 -18.21
C CYS A 33 -11.39 16.09 -18.28
N GLY A 34 -11.46 17.31 -17.72
CA GLY A 34 -12.68 18.12 -17.67
C GLY A 34 -13.77 17.56 -16.75
N MET A 35 -13.41 16.69 -15.82
CA MET A 35 -14.31 16.06 -14.84
C MET A 35 -14.32 16.78 -13.48
N ALA A 36 -13.49 17.80 -13.33
CA ALA A 36 -13.47 18.77 -12.24
C ALA A 36 -13.07 20.15 -12.80
N ALA A 37 -13.59 21.22 -12.21
CA ALA A 37 -13.28 22.59 -12.59
C ALA A 37 -11.82 22.97 -12.28
N GLU A 38 -11.26 22.38 -11.23
CA GLU A 38 -9.86 22.56 -10.80
C GLU A 38 -9.36 21.33 -10.05
N ALA A 39 -8.03 21.24 -9.89
CA ALA A 39 -7.39 20.08 -9.26
C ALA A 39 -7.85 19.86 -7.81
N GLU A 40 -8.14 20.93 -7.07
CA GLU A 40 -8.60 20.84 -5.68
C GLU A 40 -9.99 20.21 -5.56
N GLN A 41 -10.92 20.61 -6.43
CA GLN A 41 -12.24 19.95 -6.51
C GLN A 41 -12.10 18.47 -6.87
N GLY A 42 -11.17 18.13 -7.78
CA GLY A 42 -10.87 16.74 -8.11
C GLY A 42 -10.33 15.97 -6.89
N ARG A 43 -9.42 16.59 -6.13
CA ARG A 43 -8.82 16.02 -4.91
C ARG A 43 -9.88 15.71 -3.87
N GLU A 44 -10.82 16.63 -3.62
CA GLU A 44 -11.95 16.42 -2.71
C GLU A 44 -12.84 15.27 -3.16
N ARG A 45 -13.13 15.18 -4.46
CA ARG A 45 -13.94 14.10 -5.03
C ARG A 45 -13.26 12.74 -4.87
N LEU A 46 -11.94 12.65 -5.08
CA LEU A 46 -11.17 11.43 -4.83
C LEU A 46 -11.15 11.06 -3.34
N ALA A 47 -10.96 12.03 -2.45
CA ALA A 47 -10.99 11.80 -1.00
C ALA A 47 -12.33 11.20 -0.56
N ARG A 48 -13.45 11.75 -1.05
CA ARG A 48 -14.78 11.19 -0.78
C ARG A 48 -14.92 9.75 -1.29
N ALA A 49 -14.41 9.45 -2.48
CA ALA A 49 -14.49 8.09 -3.03
C ALA A 49 -13.71 7.04 -2.21
N LEU A 50 -12.61 7.46 -1.57
CA LEU A 50 -11.87 6.62 -0.62
C LEU A 50 -12.66 6.43 0.69
N ASP A 51 -13.36 7.45 1.14
CA ASP A 51 -14.04 7.47 2.45
C ASP A 51 -15.44 6.83 2.42
N ASP A 52 -16.12 6.88 1.28
CA ASP A 52 -17.48 6.35 1.10
C ASP A 52 -17.51 4.89 0.61
N GLY A 53 -16.35 4.29 0.36
CA GLY A 53 -16.20 2.90 -0.09
C GLY A 53 -16.45 2.67 -1.58
N SER A 54 -16.79 3.71 -2.36
CA SER A 54 -16.99 3.56 -3.81
C SER A 54 -15.72 3.16 -4.55
N ALA A 55 -14.54 3.62 -4.10
CA ALA A 55 -13.26 3.20 -4.64
C ALA A 55 -13.01 1.71 -4.38
N LEU A 56 -13.30 1.22 -3.18
CA LEU A 56 -13.18 -0.20 -2.83
C LEU A 56 -14.14 -1.08 -3.63
N GLY A 57 -15.39 -0.66 -3.81
CA GLY A 57 -16.37 -1.37 -4.64
C GLY A 57 -15.95 -1.46 -6.10
N THR A 58 -15.35 -0.39 -6.63
CA THR A 58 -14.76 -0.38 -7.98
C THR A 58 -13.58 -1.34 -8.08
N PHE A 59 -12.74 -1.40 -7.04
CA PHE A 59 -11.63 -2.35 -6.97
C PHE A 59 -12.11 -3.80 -6.95
N GLU A 60 -13.14 -4.13 -6.15
CA GLU A 60 -13.74 -5.48 -6.13
C GLU A 60 -14.27 -5.89 -7.52
N ALA A 61 -15.00 -4.99 -8.19
CA ALA A 61 -15.50 -5.22 -9.54
C ALA A 61 -14.36 -5.42 -10.55
N MET A 62 -13.28 -4.64 -10.43
CA MET A 62 -12.07 -4.76 -11.27
C MET A 62 -11.37 -6.11 -11.08
N LEU A 63 -11.29 -6.63 -9.84
CA LEU A 63 -10.74 -7.95 -9.57
C LEU A 63 -11.55 -9.05 -10.26
N GLY A 64 -12.88 -9.02 -10.10
CA GLY A 64 -13.78 -9.98 -10.73
C GLY A 64 -13.71 -9.94 -12.27
N ALA A 65 -13.64 -8.73 -12.85
CA ALA A 65 -13.50 -8.53 -14.29
C ALA A 65 -12.20 -9.12 -14.87
N GLN A 66 -11.17 -9.31 -14.03
CA GLN A 66 -9.89 -9.92 -14.43
C GLN A 66 -9.75 -11.39 -14.00
N GLY A 67 -10.86 -12.03 -13.59
CA GLY A 67 -10.90 -13.46 -13.32
C GLY A 67 -10.53 -13.87 -11.89
N VAL A 68 -10.45 -12.94 -10.94
CA VAL A 68 -10.33 -13.30 -9.52
C VAL A 68 -11.64 -13.97 -9.07
N PRO A 69 -11.59 -15.13 -8.40
CA PRO A 69 -12.79 -15.79 -7.90
C PRO A 69 -13.63 -14.86 -7.00
N PRO A 70 -14.97 -14.87 -7.10
CA PRO A 70 -15.83 -13.95 -6.36
C PRO A 70 -15.60 -13.95 -4.84
N ASP A 71 -15.43 -15.14 -4.25
CA ASP A 71 -15.18 -15.27 -2.81
C ASP A 71 -13.82 -14.69 -2.39
N THR A 72 -12.81 -14.80 -3.26
CA THR A 72 -11.49 -14.20 -3.04
C THR A 72 -11.55 -12.68 -3.15
N ALA A 73 -12.23 -12.14 -4.17
CA ALA A 73 -12.39 -10.70 -4.35
C ALA A 73 -13.14 -10.07 -3.17
N ARG A 74 -14.27 -10.67 -2.77
CA ARG A 74 -15.02 -10.26 -1.58
C ARG A 74 -14.20 -10.39 -0.30
N GLY A 75 -13.48 -11.50 -0.14
CA GLY A 75 -12.62 -11.74 1.02
C GLY A 75 -11.49 -10.72 1.15
N LEU A 76 -10.92 -10.25 0.04
CA LEU A 76 -9.93 -9.17 0.04
C LEU A 76 -10.56 -7.83 0.44
N CYS A 77 -11.70 -7.48 -0.15
CA CYS A 77 -12.30 -6.15 0.03
C CYS A 77 -13.01 -6.00 1.38
N ALA A 78 -13.82 -6.98 1.78
CA ALA A 78 -14.63 -6.95 2.99
C ALA A 78 -14.00 -7.67 4.19
N GLY A 79 -12.90 -8.43 3.99
CA GLY A 79 -12.27 -9.20 5.04
C GLY A 79 -11.46 -8.36 6.03
N THR A 80 -11.22 -8.94 7.20
CA THR A 80 -10.31 -8.39 8.22
C THR A 80 -8.84 -8.47 7.75
N PRO A 81 -7.92 -7.71 8.36
CA PRO A 81 -6.48 -7.81 8.04
C PRO A 81 -5.93 -9.24 8.12
N ALA A 82 -6.38 -10.04 9.10
CA ALA A 82 -5.98 -11.44 9.24
C ALA A 82 -6.48 -12.31 8.07
N GLN A 83 -7.74 -12.13 7.65
CA GLN A 83 -8.30 -12.85 6.50
C GLN A 83 -7.58 -12.49 5.19
N ARG A 84 -7.26 -11.21 5.00
CA ARG A 84 -6.48 -10.75 3.84
C ARG A 84 -5.09 -11.36 3.80
N ARG A 85 -4.38 -11.40 4.95
CA ARG A 85 -3.08 -12.08 5.07
C ARG A 85 -3.18 -13.56 4.74
N GLN A 86 -4.22 -14.25 5.19
CA GLN A 86 -4.45 -15.65 4.86
C GLN A 86 -4.66 -15.87 3.34
N LEU A 87 -5.39 -14.97 2.67
CA LEU A 87 -5.65 -15.05 1.23
C LEU A 87 -4.41 -14.74 0.37
N LEU A 88 -3.64 -13.71 0.75
CA LEU A 88 -2.45 -13.27 0.01
C LEU A 88 -1.20 -14.12 0.33
N GLY A 89 -1.18 -14.72 1.52
CA GLY A 89 -0.04 -15.45 2.06
C GLY A 89 1.04 -14.54 2.66
N GLU A 90 1.83 -15.13 3.54
CA GLU A 90 2.89 -14.44 4.29
C GLU A 90 4.26 -15.07 4.04
N ALA A 91 5.32 -14.31 4.30
CA ALA A 91 6.68 -14.83 4.28
C ALA A 91 6.83 -15.95 5.32
N LYS A 92 7.71 -16.92 5.04
CA LYS A 92 7.94 -18.04 5.96
C LYS A 92 8.63 -17.64 7.25
N VAL A 93 9.40 -16.55 7.20
CA VAL A 93 10.19 -16.01 8.31
C VAL A 93 10.00 -14.51 8.28
N CYS A 94 9.72 -13.94 9.45
CA CYS A 94 9.66 -12.51 9.69
C CYS A 94 10.61 -12.21 10.83
N GLU A 95 11.46 -11.19 10.66
CA GLU A 95 12.41 -10.72 11.67
C GLU A 95 12.32 -9.20 11.73
N GLU A 96 12.18 -8.67 12.94
CA GLU A 96 12.15 -7.23 13.20
C GLU A 96 13.58 -6.71 13.41
N LEU A 97 13.85 -5.50 12.94
CA LEU A 97 15.14 -4.84 13.10
C LEU A 97 15.02 -3.76 14.19
N PRO A 98 15.50 -4.01 15.42
CA PRO A 98 15.40 -3.03 16.49
C PRO A 98 16.35 -1.86 16.27
N ALA A 99 15.99 -0.69 16.81
CA ALA A 99 16.84 0.48 16.79
C ALA A 99 18.14 0.20 17.56
N PRO A 100 19.32 0.39 16.93
CA PRO A 100 20.60 0.10 17.57
C PRO A 100 20.93 1.12 18.67
N GLN A 101 20.30 2.29 18.66
CA GLN A 101 20.50 3.38 19.60
C GLN A 101 19.25 4.26 19.69
N GLU A 102 19.15 5.03 20.77
CA GLU A 102 18.12 6.07 20.92
C GLU A 102 18.32 7.21 19.93
N GLY A 103 17.23 7.81 19.45
CA GLY A 103 17.28 9.02 18.64
C GLY A 103 16.01 9.29 17.85
N TRP A 104 16.11 10.22 16.90
CA TRP A 104 15.01 10.60 16.00
C TRP A 104 15.20 9.99 14.61
N VAL A 105 14.15 9.39 14.06
CA VAL A 105 14.14 8.84 12.70
C VAL A 105 14.24 9.98 11.70
N GLN A 106 15.42 10.17 11.12
CA GLN A 106 15.64 11.20 10.10
C GLN A 106 15.07 10.79 8.74
N GLN A 107 15.21 9.51 8.38
CA GLN A 107 14.73 8.95 7.11
C GLN A 107 14.89 7.42 7.12
N VAL A 108 14.10 6.75 6.29
CA VAL A 108 14.35 5.37 5.87
C VAL A 108 14.88 5.40 4.44
N ARG A 109 16.07 4.83 4.21
CA ARG A 109 16.71 4.87 2.88
C ARG A 109 16.05 3.84 1.95
N ALA A 110 15.22 4.32 1.03
CA ALA A 110 14.47 3.48 0.10
C ALA A 110 15.36 2.58 -0.79
N LEU A 111 16.45 3.11 -1.36
CA LEU A 111 17.29 2.36 -2.31
C LEU A 111 18.01 1.15 -1.66
N PRO A 112 18.67 1.28 -0.49
CA PRO A 112 19.20 0.12 0.24
C PRO A 112 18.14 -0.93 0.55
N LEU A 113 16.95 -0.51 1.03
CA LEU A 113 15.85 -1.43 1.32
C LEU A 113 15.42 -2.20 0.07
N ALA A 114 15.18 -1.50 -1.04
CA ALA A 114 14.80 -2.10 -2.31
C ALA A 114 15.84 -3.12 -2.82
N ARG A 115 17.14 -2.83 -2.67
CA ARG A 115 18.22 -3.75 -3.07
C ARG A 115 18.22 -5.04 -2.24
N VAL A 116 18.00 -4.94 -0.93
CA VAL A 116 17.91 -6.12 -0.05
C VAL A 116 16.68 -6.95 -0.41
N LEU A 117 15.51 -6.32 -0.52
CA LEU A 117 14.27 -7.01 -0.88
C LEU A 117 14.34 -7.66 -2.27
N HIS A 118 15.00 -7.01 -3.24
CA HIS A 118 15.30 -7.58 -4.54
C HIS A 118 16.13 -8.86 -4.41
N GLY A 119 17.21 -8.83 -3.60
CA GLY A 119 18.05 -10.00 -3.32
C GLY A 119 17.29 -11.14 -2.62
N LEU A 120 16.26 -10.81 -1.84
CA LEU A 120 15.37 -11.78 -1.17
C LEU A 120 14.25 -12.30 -2.10
N GLY A 121 14.13 -11.78 -3.33
CA GLY A 121 13.20 -12.27 -4.34
C GLY A 121 11.95 -11.42 -4.57
N ALA A 122 11.86 -10.21 -4.00
CA ALA A 122 10.77 -9.27 -4.30
C ALA A 122 10.90 -8.60 -5.68
N GLY A 123 11.99 -8.85 -6.41
CA GLY A 123 12.28 -8.25 -7.72
C GLY A 123 12.77 -9.26 -8.75
N ARG A 124 12.87 -8.82 -10.00
CA ARG A 124 13.38 -9.62 -11.13
C ARG A 124 14.73 -9.08 -11.58
N SER A 125 15.72 -9.96 -11.74
CA SER A 125 17.02 -9.55 -12.30
C SER A 125 17.00 -9.57 -13.82
N ARG A 126 16.13 -10.40 -14.42
CA ARG A 126 15.90 -10.52 -15.87
C ARG A 126 14.42 -10.65 -16.17
N ALA A 127 14.03 -10.33 -17.41
CA ALA A 127 12.67 -10.54 -17.88
C ALA A 127 12.31 -12.03 -17.81
N GLY A 128 11.15 -12.34 -17.25
CA GLY A 128 10.67 -13.71 -17.06
C GLY A 128 11.07 -14.37 -15.74
N ASP A 129 11.99 -13.79 -14.96
CA ASP A 129 12.33 -14.33 -13.64
C ASP A 129 11.08 -14.36 -12.73
N PRO A 130 10.93 -15.39 -11.88
CA PRO A 130 9.85 -15.42 -10.90
C PRO A 130 10.07 -14.33 -9.84
N VAL A 131 8.97 -13.86 -9.26
CA VAL A 131 8.97 -12.98 -8.08
C VAL A 131 8.33 -13.76 -6.94
N ASN A 132 8.85 -13.58 -5.73
CA ASN A 132 8.19 -14.03 -4.52
C ASN A 132 7.29 -12.89 -3.99
N PRO A 133 5.96 -12.93 -4.21
CA PRO A 133 5.06 -11.84 -3.82
C PRO A 133 4.86 -11.73 -2.31
N ARG A 134 5.38 -12.69 -1.53
CA ARG A 134 5.27 -12.73 -0.07
C ARG A 134 6.43 -12.03 0.63
N VAL A 135 7.54 -11.80 -0.08
CA VAL A 135 8.69 -11.07 0.45
C VAL A 135 8.42 -9.57 0.39
N GLY A 136 8.78 -8.86 1.44
CA GLY A 136 8.65 -7.42 1.56
C GLY A 136 9.20 -6.92 2.89
N ALA A 137 8.99 -5.64 3.19
CA ALA A 137 9.25 -5.04 4.48
C ALA A 137 8.06 -4.16 4.90
N GLU A 138 7.87 -4.02 6.21
CA GLU A 138 6.90 -3.12 6.82
C GLU A 138 7.69 -2.06 7.61
N LEU A 139 7.32 -0.79 7.45
CA LEU A 139 7.93 0.30 8.20
C LEU A 139 7.14 0.49 9.49
N LEU A 140 7.73 0.10 10.61
CA LEU A 140 7.12 0.24 11.94
C LEU A 140 7.28 1.65 12.53
N VAL A 141 8.00 2.53 11.82
CA VAL A 141 8.39 3.85 12.30
C VAL A 141 8.17 4.92 11.22
N GLY A 142 7.79 6.11 11.66
CA GLY A 142 7.65 7.30 10.81
C GLY A 142 8.87 8.21 10.85
N THR A 143 9.11 8.98 9.79
CA THR A 143 10.10 10.06 9.82
C THR A 143 9.69 11.11 10.86
N GLY A 144 10.63 11.53 11.71
CA GLY A 144 10.39 12.43 12.83
C GLY A 144 9.90 11.73 14.10
N GLN A 145 9.79 10.40 14.13
CA GLN A 145 9.51 9.65 15.36
C GLN A 145 10.76 9.54 16.24
N HIS A 146 10.61 9.68 17.55
CA HIS A 146 11.67 9.36 18.52
C HIS A 146 11.59 7.89 18.90
N LEU A 147 12.73 7.19 18.93
CA LEU A 147 12.86 5.77 19.28
C LEU A 147 13.85 5.59 20.41
N ARG A 148 13.63 4.57 21.25
CA ARG A 148 14.61 4.10 22.23
C ARG A 148 15.49 3.01 21.63
N ALA A 149 16.66 2.77 22.22
CA ALA A 149 17.47 1.62 21.83
C ALA A 149 16.73 0.30 22.12
N GLY A 150 16.71 -0.61 21.15
CA GLY A 150 16.01 -1.90 21.24
C GLY A 150 14.53 -1.87 20.84
N GLU A 151 13.97 -0.69 20.57
CA GLU A 151 12.65 -0.49 19.97
C GLU A 151 12.72 -0.64 18.45
#